data_AF-A0A355FIE5-F1
#
_entry.id   AF-A0A355FIE5-F1
#
_cell.length_a   1.000
_cell.length_b   1.000
_cell.length_c   1.000
_cell.angle_alpha   90.00
_cell.angle_beta   90.00
_cell.angle_gamma   90.00
#
_symmetry.space_group_name_H-M   'P 1'
#
loop_
_entity.id
_entity.type
_entity.pdbx_description
1 polymer ?
#
loop_
_entity_poly.entity_id
_entity_poly.type
_entity_poly.pdbx_seq_one_letter_code
_entity_poly.pdbx_strand_id
1 'polypeptide(L)'
;MNNRNYIKLICIGLLLLITSSCDLDPVWYSQVTTDHYYTSKKSVYGVLGRPFGHWAWFCQSDRFYLQEYTGDILCLPTRGSDWYNGGINQRMHHHEWVYTDSYFWETWRGIGMGLAYAMESREDLADVDYVALGLTEDEKQNHTTQLRALEGYYYMKGLDFFGGMPIYTTTKEDISVPRSTAKETFEYAEKLLKDAIPNLRKKEELGAAEDGYIKQAVAASILAQLYFNAKATIGVDMFSECAELCQDIIDGVYGKYELEEDWFAPFSFDNNLSKEIIWSVPSEANKNEFNWWYKHFGHYQTWIYLDLEVTGNNGGCMQPSLKPNGQRYTDSDFGGSRLGRPFAKFHEKDLRKRPYLYKGNKKYEGMFLMGEQTNPITGKSSKGGREYKNEVISFVDQITVMKQLGGEKYPTVDDLPSTIADAEEVSGIRPWKIPQPNKADVAIRYNPDNPIIRLAEIYYMLAECTMRAGDKKTAAMLINKVRARNFENRIDPDPVTESNLDEYRMLDEWMIEFLAEGQGRRRTDLIRWDKFVTENWWDHTATKDKNRNIFPIPEKAISANNLLEQNPGY
;
A
#
# COMPACT_ATOMS: atom_id res chain seq x y z
N MET A 1 -1.35 -59.45 72.19
CA MET A 1 -2.09 -58.25 71.71
C MET A 1 -2.04 -58.27 70.19
N ASN A 2 -3.20 -58.42 69.54
CA ASN A 2 -3.31 -58.92 68.17
C ASN A 2 -3.17 -57.81 67.11
N ASN A 3 -2.13 -57.92 66.26
CA ASN A 3 -1.86 -57.11 65.06
C ASN A 3 -2.91 -57.23 63.93
N ARG A 4 -4.09 -57.83 64.19
CA ARG A 4 -5.12 -58.11 63.19
C ARG A 4 -6.12 -56.97 62.98
N ASN A 5 -6.20 -56.01 63.90
CA ASN A 5 -7.15 -54.89 63.82
C ASN A 5 -6.59 -53.66 63.08
N TYR A 6 -5.26 -53.49 63.02
CA TYR A 6 -4.63 -52.36 62.30
C TYR A 6 -4.62 -52.56 60.78
N ILE A 7 -4.51 -53.80 60.30
CA ILE A 7 -4.54 -54.11 58.85
C ILE A 7 -5.92 -53.85 58.24
N LYS A 8 -7.01 -54.09 58.99
CA LYS A 8 -8.37 -53.79 58.51
C LYS A 8 -8.67 -52.29 58.42
N LEU A 9 -8.12 -51.49 59.34
CA LEU A 9 -8.25 -50.02 59.31
C LEU A 9 -7.39 -49.39 58.19
N ILE A 10 -6.22 -49.96 57.89
CA ILE A 10 -5.37 -49.51 56.78
C ILE A 10 -5.98 -49.88 55.42
N CYS A 11 -6.60 -51.06 55.27
CA CYS A 11 -7.27 -51.45 54.02
C CYS A 11 -8.57 -50.67 53.75
N ILE A 12 -9.31 -50.24 54.79
CA ILE A 12 -10.51 -49.40 54.62
C ILE A 12 -10.13 -47.94 54.33
N GLY A 13 -9.02 -47.44 54.88
CA GLY A 13 -8.45 -46.13 54.53
C GLY A 13 -7.89 -46.06 53.10
N LEU A 14 -7.36 -47.17 52.58
CA LEU A 14 -6.85 -47.26 51.19
C LEU A 14 -7.95 -47.50 50.14
N LEU A 15 -9.10 -48.06 50.51
CA LEU A 15 -10.24 -48.22 49.58
C LEU A 15 -11.08 -46.95 49.40
N LEU A 16 -10.97 -45.97 50.31
CA LEU A 16 -11.65 -44.67 50.18
C LEU A 16 -10.88 -43.64 49.33
N LEU A 17 -9.74 -44.02 48.77
CA LEU A 17 -8.91 -43.17 47.90
C LEU A 17 -9.05 -43.48 46.40
N ILE A 18 -9.96 -44.37 45.98
CA ILE A 18 -10.07 -44.84 44.58
C ILE A 18 -11.40 -44.44 43.90
N THR A 19 -12.25 -43.59 44.52
CA THR A 19 -13.54 -43.17 43.89
C THR A 19 -13.68 -41.67 43.70
N SER A 20 -12.61 -40.99 43.31
CA SER A 20 -12.72 -39.73 42.56
C SER A 20 -11.84 -39.81 41.33
N SER A 21 -12.27 -40.64 40.37
CA SER A 21 -11.97 -40.37 38.96
C SER A 21 -12.73 -39.09 38.60
N CYS A 22 -12.21 -37.95 39.01
CA CYS A 22 -12.49 -36.73 38.29
C CYS A 22 -11.94 -36.98 36.89
N ASP A 23 -12.80 -36.97 35.88
CA ASP A 23 -12.37 -36.55 34.55
C ASP A 23 -11.74 -35.18 34.74
N LEU A 24 -10.42 -35.17 34.84
CA LEU A 24 -9.60 -34.00 34.59
C LEU A 24 -9.26 -34.08 33.11
N ASP A 25 -10.29 -33.97 32.27
CA ASP A 25 -10.07 -33.31 30.99
C ASP A 25 -9.46 -31.95 31.36
N PRO A 26 -8.25 -31.62 30.89
CA PRO A 26 -7.66 -30.34 31.18
C PRO A 26 -8.60 -29.24 30.65
N VAL A 27 -9.20 -28.48 31.56
CA VAL A 27 -9.86 -27.23 31.18
C VAL A 27 -8.75 -26.26 30.81
N TRP A 28 -8.49 -26.16 29.51
CA TRP A 28 -7.55 -25.18 28.97
C TRP A 28 -8.11 -23.78 29.17
N TYR A 29 -7.81 -23.14 30.30
CA TYR A 29 -8.15 -21.73 30.57
C TYR A 29 -7.51 -20.74 29.57
N SER A 30 -6.59 -21.20 28.72
CA SER A 30 -5.98 -20.43 27.64
C SER A 30 -6.69 -20.56 26.29
N GLN A 31 -7.74 -21.40 26.18
CA GLN A 31 -8.62 -21.43 25.02
C GLN A 31 -9.94 -20.80 25.43
N VAL A 32 -10.27 -19.70 24.78
CA VAL A 32 -11.61 -19.15 24.82
C VAL A 32 -12.49 -20.14 24.06
N THR A 33 -13.24 -21.00 24.75
CA THR A 33 -14.16 -21.93 24.09
C THR A 33 -15.24 -21.13 23.36
N THR A 34 -15.58 -21.56 22.14
CA THR A 34 -16.62 -20.97 21.28
C THR A 34 -17.92 -20.70 22.03
N ASP A 35 -18.28 -21.62 22.94
CA ASP A 35 -19.53 -21.61 23.72
C ASP A 35 -19.65 -20.44 24.71
N HIS A 36 -18.54 -19.81 25.10
CA HIS A 36 -18.55 -18.69 26.06
C HIS A 36 -18.23 -17.33 25.45
N TYR A 37 -17.67 -17.28 24.24
CA TYR A 37 -17.29 -16.02 23.60
C TYR A 37 -18.38 -15.44 22.70
N TYR A 38 -19.07 -16.30 21.95
CA TYR A 38 -20.11 -15.88 21.01
C TYR A 38 -21.44 -15.62 21.71
N THR A 39 -21.48 -14.54 22.47
CA THR A 39 -22.64 -14.14 23.29
C THR A 39 -23.42 -12.95 22.72
N SER A 40 -22.91 -12.30 21.66
CA SER A 40 -23.58 -11.14 21.05
C SER A 40 -23.13 -10.90 19.59
N LYS A 41 -23.88 -10.07 18.87
CA LYS A 41 -23.44 -9.54 17.56
C LYS A 41 -22.05 -8.92 17.61
N LYS A 42 -21.72 -8.24 18.71
CA LYS A 42 -20.46 -7.53 18.88
C LYS A 42 -19.26 -8.48 18.91
N SER A 43 -19.39 -9.67 19.50
CA SER A 43 -18.28 -10.64 19.48
C SER A 43 -18.04 -11.22 18.09
N VAL A 44 -19.11 -11.44 17.30
CA VAL A 44 -18.99 -11.80 15.88
C VAL A 44 -18.22 -10.73 15.09
N TYR A 45 -18.61 -9.46 15.21
CA TYR A 45 -17.89 -8.36 14.54
C TYR A 45 -16.47 -8.16 15.06
N GLY A 46 -16.20 -8.48 16.33
CA GLY A 46 -14.85 -8.44 16.90
C GLY A 46 -13.91 -9.45 16.25
N VAL A 47 -14.39 -10.67 15.99
CA VAL A 47 -13.63 -11.72 15.27
C VAL A 47 -13.47 -11.35 13.81
N LEU A 48 -14.57 -10.96 13.14
CA LEU A 48 -14.52 -10.51 11.74
C LEU A 48 -13.53 -9.36 11.54
N GLY A 49 -13.53 -8.37 12.44
CA GLY A 49 -12.71 -7.16 12.31
C GLY A 49 -11.21 -7.37 12.52
N ARG A 50 -10.78 -8.44 13.20
CA ARG A 50 -9.36 -8.69 13.51
C ARG A 50 -8.49 -8.80 12.24
N PRO A 51 -8.85 -9.64 11.23
CA PRO A 51 -8.15 -9.68 9.95
C PRO A 51 -8.09 -8.33 9.23
N PHE A 52 -9.15 -7.52 9.31
CA PHE A 52 -9.19 -6.19 8.70
C PHE A 52 -8.30 -5.17 9.43
N GLY A 53 -8.20 -5.26 10.76
CA GLY A 53 -7.24 -4.48 11.53
C GLY A 53 -5.79 -4.80 11.14
N HIS A 54 -5.48 -6.08 10.93
CA HIS A 54 -4.17 -6.49 10.42
C HIS A 54 -3.95 -6.04 8.97
N TRP A 55 -4.98 -6.14 8.12
CA TRP A 55 -4.92 -5.62 6.74
C TRP A 55 -4.63 -4.12 6.72
N ALA A 56 -5.31 -3.32 7.56
CA ALA A 56 -5.06 -1.90 7.68
C ALA A 56 -3.59 -1.59 8.02
N TRP A 57 -2.98 -2.35 8.95
CA TRP A 57 -1.54 -2.27 9.23
C TRP A 57 -0.68 -2.75 8.07
N PHE A 58 -1.13 -3.77 7.34
CA PHE A 58 -0.44 -4.31 6.18
C PHE A 58 -0.32 -3.30 5.05
N CYS A 59 -1.32 -2.45 4.87
CA CYS A 59 -1.38 -1.43 3.82
C CYS A 59 -0.35 -0.28 3.96
N GLN A 60 0.61 -0.36 4.88
CA GLN A 60 1.44 0.76 5.30
C GLN A 60 2.95 0.45 5.23
N SER A 61 3.77 1.50 5.30
CA SER A 61 5.22 1.46 5.54
C SER A 61 6.00 0.56 4.55
N ASP A 62 6.53 -0.58 5.01
CA ASP A 62 7.52 -1.38 4.26
C ASP A 62 7.03 -1.85 2.89
N ARG A 63 5.73 -2.12 2.76
CA ARG A 63 5.11 -2.58 1.50
C ARG A 63 5.07 -1.44 0.49
N PHE A 64 4.79 -0.23 0.98
CA PHE A 64 4.89 0.98 0.18
C PHE A 64 6.34 1.23 -0.24
N TYR A 65 7.31 1.05 0.65
CA TYR A 65 8.73 1.22 0.30
C TYR A 65 9.17 0.26 -0.80
N LEU A 66 8.78 -1.02 -0.70
CA LEU A 66 9.07 -2.01 -1.73
C LEU A 66 8.40 -1.70 -3.08
N GLN A 67 7.21 -1.10 -3.06
CA GLN A 67 6.48 -0.73 -4.28
C GLN A 67 6.97 0.58 -4.92
N GLU A 68 7.53 1.51 -4.14
CA GLU A 68 7.75 2.89 -4.58
C GLU A 68 9.23 3.29 -4.57
N TYR A 69 9.99 2.95 -3.52
CA TYR A 69 11.41 3.33 -3.41
C TYR A 69 12.35 2.45 -4.22
N THR A 70 11.84 1.38 -4.81
CA THR A 70 12.56 0.58 -5.80
C THR A 70 12.28 1.07 -7.23
N GLY A 71 11.32 1.98 -7.42
CA GLY A 71 10.93 2.52 -8.72
C GLY A 71 11.60 3.86 -9.05
N ASP A 72 11.04 4.58 -10.02
CA ASP A 72 11.60 5.80 -10.63
C ASP A 72 10.97 7.11 -10.11
N ILE A 73 10.04 7.06 -9.15
CA ILE A 73 9.20 8.22 -8.78
C ILE A 73 9.50 8.78 -7.39
N LEU A 74 9.66 7.91 -6.40
CA LEU A 74 9.95 8.31 -5.03
C LEU A 74 11.28 7.71 -4.60
N CYS A 75 11.90 8.33 -3.59
CA CYS A 75 13.12 7.83 -3.00
C CYS A 75 13.20 8.21 -1.52
N LEU A 76 14.07 7.50 -0.79
CA LEU A 76 14.41 7.79 0.60
C LEU A 76 15.92 8.04 0.70
N PRO A 77 16.38 9.26 0.39
CA PRO A 77 17.80 9.55 0.35
C PRO A 77 18.37 9.67 1.78
N THR A 78 19.67 9.45 1.91
CA THR A 78 20.41 9.70 3.15
C THR A 78 20.52 11.21 3.38
N ARG A 79 20.12 11.68 4.56
CA ARG A 79 20.06 13.11 4.91
C ARG A 79 20.96 13.41 6.10
N GLY A 80 22.20 13.80 5.82
CA GLY A 80 23.23 13.94 6.85
C GLY A 80 23.41 12.63 7.62
N SER A 81 23.13 12.63 8.93
CA SER A 81 23.19 11.43 9.77
C SER A 81 21.97 10.52 9.70
N ASP A 82 20.88 10.95 9.04
CA ASP A 82 19.60 10.26 9.09
C ASP A 82 19.36 9.45 7.81
N TRP A 83 18.50 8.44 7.91
CA TRP A 83 18.01 7.63 6.79
C TRP A 83 19.05 6.79 6.05
N TYR A 84 20.32 6.75 6.51
CA TYR A 84 21.29 5.79 6.00
C TYR A 84 20.85 4.34 6.26
N ASN A 85 20.37 4.05 7.48
CA ASN A 85 19.76 2.76 7.87
C ASN A 85 20.57 1.53 7.44
N GLY A 86 21.90 1.57 7.60
CA GLY A 86 22.78 0.48 7.18
C GLY A 86 22.81 0.25 5.66
N GLY A 87 22.51 1.29 4.87
CA GLY A 87 22.49 1.27 3.41
C GLY A 87 21.26 0.61 2.78
N ILE A 88 20.24 0.20 3.57
CA ILE A 88 19.09 -0.54 3.03
C ILE A 88 18.36 0.24 1.94
N ASN A 89 18.13 1.54 2.14
CA ASN A 89 17.40 2.38 1.19
C ASN A 89 18.14 2.53 -0.14
N GLN A 90 19.47 2.62 -0.08
CA GLN A 90 20.33 2.71 -1.25
C GLN A 90 20.29 1.40 -2.03
N ARG A 91 20.42 0.26 -1.33
CA ARG A 91 20.26 -1.07 -1.94
C ARG A 91 18.89 -1.28 -2.57
N MET A 92 17.82 -0.78 -1.95
CA MET A 92 16.46 -0.85 -2.53
C MET A 92 16.39 -0.04 -3.84
N HIS A 93 16.93 1.17 -3.85
CA HIS A 93 16.95 2.06 -5.02
C HIS A 93 17.82 1.51 -6.17
N HIS A 94 18.97 0.93 -5.85
CA HIS A 94 19.93 0.38 -6.82
C HIS A 94 19.64 -1.05 -7.26
N HIS A 95 18.63 -1.70 -6.68
CA HIS A 95 18.31 -3.12 -6.87
C HIS A 95 19.40 -4.09 -6.39
N GLU A 96 20.15 -3.67 -5.37
CA GLU A 96 21.27 -4.40 -4.77
C GLU A 96 20.91 -5.05 -3.43
N TRP A 97 19.62 -5.20 -3.15
CA TRP A 97 19.14 -5.80 -1.90
C TRP A 97 19.62 -7.24 -1.69
N VAL A 98 19.67 -7.62 -0.42
CA VAL A 98 20.09 -8.95 0.04
C VAL A 98 18.96 -9.61 0.85
N TYR A 99 18.93 -10.94 0.88
CA TYR A 99 17.84 -11.70 1.52
C TYR A 99 17.70 -11.48 3.04
N THR A 100 18.67 -10.82 3.67
CA THR A 100 18.65 -10.42 5.09
C THR A 100 18.05 -9.04 5.35
N ASP A 101 17.74 -8.27 4.30
CA ASP A 101 17.15 -6.93 4.44
C ASP A 101 15.75 -7.02 5.08
N SER A 102 15.50 -6.15 6.07
CA SER A 102 14.36 -6.28 6.99
C SER A 102 12.99 -6.14 6.31
N TYR A 103 12.90 -5.38 5.22
CA TYR A 103 11.65 -5.15 4.50
C TYR A 103 11.03 -6.44 3.95
N PHE A 104 11.86 -7.43 3.59
CA PHE A 104 11.36 -8.71 3.07
C PHE A 104 10.73 -9.55 4.17
N TRP A 105 11.36 -9.61 5.34
CA TRP A 105 10.82 -10.34 6.48
C TRP A 105 9.48 -9.77 6.94
N GLU A 106 9.40 -8.43 7.13
CA GLU A 106 8.15 -7.81 7.60
C GLU A 106 7.02 -7.95 6.58
N THR A 107 7.34 -7.95 5.28
CA THR A 107 6.36 -8.18 4.21
C THR A 107 5.88 -9.64 4.20
N TRP A 108 6.81 -10.61 4.17
CA TRP A 108 6.49 -12.04 4.19
C TRP A 108 5.66 -12.42 5.42
N ARG A 109 6.12 -12.02 6.61
CA ARG A 109 5.42 -12.25 7.88
C ARG A 109 4.04 -11.58 7.87
N GLY A 110 3.95 -10.36 7.34
CA GLY A 110 2.69 -9.65 7.23
C GLY A 110 1.66 -10.38 6.39
N ILE A 111 2.06 -11.00 5.27
CA ILE A 111 1.18 -11.82 4.43
C ILE A 111 0.75 -13.08 5.20
N GLY A 112 1.71 -13.82 5.77
CA GLY A 112 1.42 -15.05 6.52
C GLY A 112 0.48 -14.83 7.72
N MET A 113 0.69 -13.77 8.49
CA MET A 113 -0.21 -13.40 9.60
C MET A 113 -1.61 -13.02 9.11
N GLY A 114 -1.71 -12.32 7.97
CA GLY A 114 -2.98 -11.95 7.38
C GLY A 114 -3.80 -13.16 6.95
N LEU A 115 -3.15 -14.14 6.30
CA LEU A 115 -3.74 -15.42 5.95
C LEU A 115 -4.21 -16.19 7.19
N ALA A 116 -3.34 -16.31 8.20
CA ALA A 116 -3.67 -17.01 9.45
C ALA A 116 -4.89 -16.39 10.14
N TYR A 117 -4.93 -15.06 10.32
CA TYR A 117 -6.07 -14.41 10.95
C TYR A 117 -7.36 -14.57 10.15
N ALA A 118 -7.30 -14.44 8.81
CA ALA A 118 -8.49 -14.60 7.98
C ALA A 118 -9.05 -16.04 8.06
N MET A 119 -8.17 -17.05 7.99
CA MET A 119 -8.56 -18.46 8.09
C MET A 119 -9.07 -18.80 9.49
N GLU A 120 -8.37 -18.41 10.55
CA GLU A 120 -8.78 -18.63 11.94
C GLU A 120 -10.14 -17.99 12.21
N SER A 121 -10.33 -16.72 11.82
CA SER A 121 -11.62 -16.04 11.99
C SER A 121 -12.74 -16.73 11.21
N ARG A 122 -12.44 -17.27 10.03
CA ARG A 122 -13.41 -18.00 9.21
C ARG A 122 -13.80 -19.33 9.85
N GLU A 123 -12.83 -20.05 10.38
CA GLU A 123 -13.04 -21.32 11.08
C GLU A 123 -13.81 -21.10 12.38
N ASP A 124 -13.45 -20.10 13.18
CA ASP A 124 -14.12 -19.80 14.44
C ASP A 124 -15.58 -19.35 14.22
N LEU A 125 -15.86 -18.60 13.13
CA LEU A 125 -17.21 -18.17 12.80
C LEU A 125 -18.06 -19.27 12.15
N ALA A 126 -17.44 -20.36 11.66
CA ALA A 126 -18.16 -21.44 10.98
C ALA A 126 -19.17 -22.14 11.91
N ASP A 127 -18.79 -22.33 13.17
CA ASP A 127 -19.59 -23.06 14.16
C ASP A 127 -20.57 -22.16 14.95
N VAL A 128 -20.56 -20.85 14.70
CA VAL A 128 -21.42 -19.88 15.41
C VAL A 128 -22.85 -19.90 14.86
N ASP A 129 -23.84 -20.01 15.75
CA ASP A 129 -25.25 -19.77 15.41
C ASP A 129 -25.54 -18.26 15.32
N TYR A 130 -25.52 -17.73 14.10
CA TYR A 130 -25.76 -16.32 13.85
C TYR A 130 -27.20 -15.90 14.18
N VAL A 131 -28.18 -16.78 13.92
CA VAL A 131 -29.59 -16.52 14.15
C VAL A 131 -29.88 -16.38 15.64
N ALA A 132 -29.28 -17.23 16.47
CA ALA A 132 -29.36 -17.12 17.93
C ALA A 132 -28.81 -15.78 18.46
N LEU A 133 -27.87 -15.15 17.74
CA LEU A 133 -27.29 -13.85 18.05
C LEU A 133 -28.04 -12.67 17.39
N GLY A 134 -29.13 -12.96 16.68
CA GLY A 134 -29.97 -11.98 15.99
C GLY A 134 -29.38 -11.47 14.67
N LEU A 135 -28.39 -12.16 14.12
CA LEU A 135 -27.87 -11.95 12.76
C LEU A 135 -28.59 -12.88 11.77
N THR A 136 -28.35 -12.71 10.48
CA THR A 136 -28.90 -13.57 9.43
C THR A 136 -27.85 -14.55 8.88
N GLU A 137 -28.31 -15.63 8.27
CA GLU A 137 -27.41 -16.54 7.53
C GLU A 137 -26.77 -15.86 6.31
N ASP A 138 -27.44 -14.86 5.72
CA ASP A 138 -26.85 -14.00 4.69
C ASP A 138 -25.67 -13.19 5.24
N GLU A 139 -25.78 -12.64 6.46
CA GLU A 139 -24.67 -11.97 7.14
C GLU A 139 -23.50 -12.94 7.38
N LYS A 140 -23.79 -14.17 7.82
CA LYS A 140 -22.78 -15.22 8.01
C LYS A 140 -22.04 -15.56 6.72
N GLN A 141 -22.79 -15.74 5.63
CA GLN A 141 -22.23 -16.02 4.31
C GLN A 141 -21.39 -14.85 3.80
N ASN A 142 -21.87 -13.62 3.96
CA ASN A 142 -21.15 -12.41 3.58
C ASN A 142 -19.86 -12.23 4.42
N HIS A 143 -19.89 -12.49 5.73
CA HIS A 143 -18.68 -12.44 6.58
C HIS A 143 -17.64 -13.48 6.16
N THR A 144 -18.09 -14.72 5.93
CA THR A 144 -17.22 -15.83 5.51
C THR A 144 -16.57 -15.55 4.15
N THR A 145 -17.31 -14.99 3.21
CA THR A 145 -16.81 -14.69 1.86
C THR A 145 -15.89 -13.48 1.83
N GLN A 146 -16.10 -12.49 2.68
CA GLN A 146 -15.15 -11.41 2.90
C GLN A 146 -13.78 -11.93 3.36
N LEU A 147 -13.75 -12.86 4.31
CA LEU A 147 -12.52 -13.47 4.79
C LEU A 147 -11.80 -14.25 3.68
N ARG A 148 -12.53 -15.01 2.85
CA ARG A 148 -11.95 -15.69 1.67
C ARG A 148 -11.40 -14.74 0.62
N ALA A 149 -12.09 -13.63 0.35
CA ALA A 149 -11.59 -12.61 -0.56
C ALA A 149 -10.33 -11.93 -0.01
N LEU A 150 -10.26 -11.73 1.31
CA LEU A 150 -9.06 -11.21 1.99
C LEU A 150 -7.89 -12.21 1.92
N GLU A 151 -8.15 -13.52 2.04
CA GLU A 151 -7.15 -14.57 1.77
C GLU A 151 -6.61 -14.44 0.33
N GLY A 152 -7.51 -14.31 -0.67
CA GLY A 152 -7.14 -14.12 -2.08
C GLY A 152 -6.27 -12.88 -2.31
N TYR A 153 -6.58 -11.78 -1.63
CA TYR A 153 -5.77 -10.57 -1.63
C TYR A 153 -4.34 -10.82 -1.10
N TYR A 154 -4.19 -11.54 0.01
CA TYR A 154 -2.87 -11.83 0.57
C TYR A 154 -2.05 -12.76 -0.34
N TYR A 155 -2.66 -13.77 -0.97
CA TYR A 155 -1.96 -14.59 -1.95
C TYR A 155 -1.56 -13.79 -3.20
N MET A 156 -2.39 -12.87 -3.68
CA MET A 156 -2.02 -11.95 -4.77
C MET A 156 -0.79 -11.10 -4.38
N LYS A 157 -0.73 -10.58 -3.15
CA LYS A 157 0.45 -9.84 -2.67
C LYS A 157 1.68 -10.75 -2.52
N GLY A 158 1.50 -11.99 -2.07
CA GLY A 158 2.58 -12.99 -2.03
C GLY A 158 3.14 -13.32 -3.41
N LEU A 159 2.28 -13.40 -4.41
CA LEU A 159 2.66 -13.58 -5.81
C LEU A 159 3.48 -12.38 -6.32
N ASP A 160 2.98 -11.15 -6.12
CA ASP A 160 3.61 -9.92 -6.60
C ASP A 160 4.97 -9.62 -5.95
N PHE A 161 5.11 -9.90 -4.65
CA PHE A 161 6.37 -9.66 -3.92
C PHE A 161 7.37 -10.81 -4.09
N PHE A 162 6.93 -12.07 -4.01
CA PHE A 162 7.84 -13.22 -3.83
C PHE A 162 7.71 -14.31 -4.90
N GLY A 163 6.83 -14.16 -5.89
CA GLY A 163 6.63 -15.15 -6.94
C GLY A 163 5.96 -16.44 -6.48
N GLY A 164 5.34 -16.44 -5.29
CA GLY A 164 4.62 -17.59 -4.74
C GLY A 164 4.74 -17.73 -3.23
N MET A 165 3.77 -18.39 -2.62
CA MET A 165 3.70 -18.68 -1.18
C MET A 165 3.29 -20.14 -0.95
N PRO A 166 3.61 -20.75 0.21
CA PRO A 166 2.94 -21.97 0.64
C PRO A 166 1.42 -21.74 0.69
N ILE A 167 0.65 -22.70 0.15
CA ILE A 167 -0.81 -22.64 0.16
C ILE A 167 -1.32 -23.39 1.39
N TYR A 168 -2.01 -22.66 2.25
CA TYR A 168 -2.76 -23.19 3.39
C TYR A 168 -4.27 -23.12 3.10
N THR A 169 -5.00 -24.14 3.53
CA THR A 169 -6.47 -24.23 3.45
C THR A 169 -7.14 -24.12 4.82
N THR A 170 -6.39 -24.40 5.89
CA THR A 170 -6.81 -24.35 7.29
C THR A 170 -5.64 -24.01 8.22
N THR A 171 -5.92 -23.52 9.43
CA THR A 171 -4.92 -23.30 10.48
C THR A 171 -4.70 -24.52 11.38
N LYS A 172 -5.47 -25.60 11.19
CA LYS A 172 -5.50 -26.80 12.04
C LYS A 172 -4.54 -27.91 11.60
N GLU A 173 -3.88 -27.75 10.45
CA GLU A 173 -2.95 -28.73 9.87
C GLU A 173 -1.48 -28.27 10.03
N ASP A 174 -0.54 -29.16 9.68
CA ASP A 174 0.89 -28.83 9.69
C ASP A 174 1.20 -27.68 8.72
N ILE A 175 1.94 -26.69 9.21
CA ILE A 175 2.35 -25.51 8.45
C ILE A 175 3.65 -25.75 7.65
N SER A 176 4.26 -26.93 7.77
CA SER A 176 5.44 -27.36 7.03
C SER A 176 5.06 -27.74 5.59
N VAL A 177 4.53 -26.76 4.85
CA VAL A 177 4.11 -26.90 3.46
C VAL A 177 5.19 -26.31 2.56
N PRO A 178 5.59 -26.99 1.46
CA PRO A 178 6.54 -26.43 0.52
C PRO A 178 5.97 -25.18 -0.16
N ARG A 179 6.86 -24.37 -0.73
CA ARG A 179 6.43 -23.19 -1.49
C ARG A 179 5.72 -23.61 -2.78
N SER A 180 4.52 -23.08 -2.99
CA SER A 180 3.80 -23.26 -4.26
C SER A 180 4.40 -22.37 -5.33
N THR A 181 4.29 -22.81 -6.59
CA THR A 181 4.73 -22.02 -7.75
C THR A 181 3.90 -20.74 -7.91
N ALA A 182 4.42 -19.80 -8.70
CA ALA A 182 3.70 -18.59 -9.08
C ALA A 182 2.32 -18.90 -9.68
N LYS A 183 2.26 -19.92 -10.55
CA LYS A 183 1.03 -20.36 -11.20
C LYS A 183 0.02 -20.95 -10.22
N GLU A 184 0.45 -21.86 -9.34
CA GLU A 184 -0.45 -22.44 -8.33
C GLU A 184 -0.97 -21.38 -7.36
N THR A 185 -0.11 -20.43 -6.95
CA THR A 185 -0.51 -19.31 -6.09
C THR A 185 -1.52 -18.41 -6.80
N PHE A 186 -1.31 -18.13 -8.09
CA PHE A 186 -2.24 -17.36 -8.92
C PHE A 186 -3.61 -18.06 -9.01
N GLU A 187 -3.62 -19.34 -9.40
CA GLU A 187 -4.86 -20.12 -9.58
C GLU A 187 -5.64 -20.24 -8.27
N TYR A 188 -4.93 -20.35 -7.14
CA TYR A 188 -5.56 -20.39 -5.83
C TYR A 188 -6.17 -19.04 -5.42
N ALA A 189 -5.43 -17.94 -5.62
CA ALA A 189 -5.96 -16.59 -5.38
C ALA A 189 -7.18 -16.29 -6.27
N GLU A 190 -7.09 -16.64 -7.55
CA GLU A 190 -8.17 -16.51 -8.52
C GLU A 190 -9.41 -17.28 -8.06
N LYS A 191 -9.24 -18.55 -7.67
CA LYS A 191 -10.34 -19.39 -7.17
C LYS A 191 -11.01 -18.77 -5.94
N LEU A 192 -10.22 -18.31 -4.95
CA LEU A 192 -10.75 -17.69 -3.74
C LEU A 192 -11.61 -16.46 -4.06
N LEU A 193 -11.15 -15.62 -4.99
CA LEU A 193 -11.86 -14.41 -5.40
C LEU A 193 -13.13 -14.74 -6.19
N LYS A 194 -13.05 -15.64 -7.19
CA LYS A 194 -14.21 -16.08 -7.99
C LYS A 194 -15.30 -16.72 -7.12
N ASP A 195 -14.92 -17.55 -6.15
CA ASP A 195 -15.85 -18.17 -5.21
C ASP A 195 -16.53 -17.13 -4.29
N ALA A 196 -15.80 -16.06 -3.92
CA ALA A 196 -16.28 -15.04 -2.99
C ALA A 196 -17.22 -14.01 -3.66
N ILE A 197 -16.89 -13.53 -4.86
CA ILE A 197 -17.58 -12.42 -5.55
C ILE A 197 -19.12 -12.55 -5.54
N PRO A 198 -19.74 -13.69 -5.93
CA PRO A 198 -21.19 -13.78 -6.04
C PRO A 198 -21.93 -13.62 -4.71
N ASN A 199 -21.26 -13.88 -3.58
CA ASN A 199 -21.84 -13.96 -2.25
C ASN A 199 -21.47 -12.78 -1.35
N LEU A 200 -20.68 -11.84 -1.86
CA LEU A 200 -20.39 -10.58 -1.20
C LEU A 200 -21.54 -9.58 -1.44
N ARG A 201 -21.74 -8.67 -0.50
CA ARG A 201 -22.67 -7.54 -0.67
C ARG A 201 -22.16 -6.53 -1.71
N LYS A 202 -23.10 -5.88 -2.39
CA LYS A 202 -22.82 -4.73 -3.26
C LYS A 202 -22.95 -3.43 -2.47
N LYS A 203 -22.30 -2.38 -2.98
CA LYS A 203 -22.61 -1.00 -2.58
C LYS A 203 -23.91 -0.57 -3.27
N GLU A 204 -24.99 -0.48 -2.52
CA GLU A 204 -26.34 -0.20 -3.05
C GLU A 204 -26.58 1.28 -3.35
N GLU A 205 -25.87 2.17 -2.64
CA GLU A 205 -26.07 3.62 -2.70
C GLU A 205 -24.78 4.32 -3.07
N LEU A 206 -24.86 5.20 -4.06
CA LEU A 206 -23.75 6.02 -4.50
C LEU A 206 -23.40 7.02 -3.40
N GLY A 207 -22.12 7.10 -3.01
CA GLY A 207 -21.65 7.96 -1.92
C GLY A 207 -22.00 7.47 -0.50
N ALA A 208 -22.51 6.24 -0.36
CA ALA A 208 -22.59 5.60 0.96
C ALA A 208 -21.20 5.48 1.58
N ALA A 209 -21.13 5.65 2.90
CA ALA A 209 -19.88 5.62 3.64
C ALA A 209 -19.13 4.30 3.45
N GLU A 210 -17.85 4.38 3.10
CA GLU A 210 -16.94 3.25 3.14
C GLU A 210 -16.64 2.84 4.59
N ASP A 211 -16.56 1.54 4.79
CA ASP A 211 -16.41 0.87 6.09
C ASP A 211 -15.15 -0.01 6.16
N GLY A 212 -14.35 -0.02 5.09
CA GLY A 212 -13.13 -0.82 4.96
C GLY A 212 -13.37 -2.32 4.72
N TYR A 213 -14.62 -2.77 4.72
CA TYR A 213 -14.98 -4.16 4.45
C TYR A 213 -15.03 -4.47 2.95
N ILE A 214 -14.86 -5.74 2.61
CA ILE A 214 -14.83 -6.19 1.21
C ILE A 214 -16.26 -6.29 0.67
N LYS A 215 -16.53 -5.58 -0.42
CA LYS A 215 -17.75 -5.66 -1.23
C LYS A 215 -17.45 -6.35 -2.56
N GLN A 216 -18.47 -6.66 -3.36
CA GLN A 216 -18.25 -7.33 -4.67
C GLN A 216 -17.24 -6.59 -5.55
N ALA A 217 -17.37 -5.27 -5.68
CA ALA A 217 -16.45 -4.46 -6.49
C ALA A 217 -15.00 -4.51 -5.97
N VAL A 218 -14.78 -4.66 -4.66
CA VAL A 218 -13.44 -4.82 -4.09
C VAL A 218 -12.81 -6.13 -4.57
N ALA A 219 -13.52 -7.26 -4.41
CA ALA A 219 -13.03 -8.56 -4.84
C ALA A 219 -12.87 -8.66 -6.37
N ALA A 220 -13.79 -8.06 -7.14
CA ALA A 220 -13.67 -7.97 -8.59
C ALA A 220 -12.49 -7.11 -9.03
N SER A 221 -12.18 -6.01 -8.31
CA SER A 221 -11.01 -5.17 -8.60
C SER A 221 -9.70 -5.90 -8.31
N ILE A 222 -9.63 -6.66 -7.21
CA ILE A 222 -8.47 -7.50 -6.88
C ILE A 222 -8.28 -8.58 -7.96
N LEU A 223 -9.36 -9.20 -8.43
CA LEU A 223 -9.31 -10.16 -9.53
C LEU A 223 -8.85 -9.51 -10.84
N ALA A 224 -9.34 -8.30 -11.14
CA ALA A 224 -8.90 -7.53 -12.30
C ALA A 224 -7.40 -7.20 -12.21
N GLN A 225 -6.88 -6.81 -11.05
CA GLN A 225 -5.45 -6.60 -10.81
C GLN A 225 -4.63 -7.88 -11.00
N LEU A 226 -5.15 -9.03 -10.55
CA LEU A 226 -4.51 -10.33 -10.74
C LEU A 226 -4.36 -10.65 -12.24
N TYR A 227 -5.41 -10.49 -13.03
CA TYR A 227 -5.38 -10.67 -14.49
C TYR A 227 -4.52 -9.64 -15.21
N PHE A 228 -4.59 -8.39 -14.78
CA PHE A 228 -3.81 -7.30 -15.37
C PHE A 228 -2.31 -7.57 -15.31
N ASN A 229 -1.84 -8.25 -14.26
CA ASN A 229 -0.44 -8.56 -14.05
C ASN A 229 -0.06 -10.02 -14.41
N ALA A 230 -1.01 -10.85 -14.86
CA ALA A 230 -0.80 -12.27 -15.14
C ALA A 230 0.36 -12.55 -16.11
N LYS A 231 0.53 -11.70 -17.13
CA LYS A 231 1.59 -11.87 -18.12
C LYS A 231 2.97 -11.70 -17.51
N ALA A 232 3.10 -10.76 -16.56
CA ALA A 232 4.36 -10.47 -15.89
C ALA A 232 4.67 -11.48 -14.79
N THR A 233 3.65 -12.01 -14.11
CA THR A 233 3.80 -12.89 -12.95
C THR A 233 3.88 -14.37 -13.34
N ILE A 234 3.02 -14.83 -14.26
CA ILE A 234 2.90 -16.24 -14.65
C ILE A 234 3.08 -16.49 -16.16
N GLY A 235 3.35 -15.44 -16.95
CA GLY A 235 3.58 -15.56 -18.39
C GLY A 235 2.32 -15.77 -19.24
N VAL A 236 1.12 -15.58 -18.66
CA VAL A 236 -0.17 -15.78 -19.34
C VAL A 236 -0.82 -14.42 -19.63
N ASP A 237 -1.16 -14.16 -20.89
CA ASP A 237 -1.84 -12.93 -21.28
C ASP A 237 -3.34 -13.01 -20.89
N MET A 238 -3.78 -12.10 -20.02
CA MET A 238 -5.17 -12.03 -19.52
C MET A 238 -5.73 -10.60 -19.56
N PHE A 239 -5.24 -9.75 -20.47
CA PHE A 239 -5.71 -8.36 -20.58
C PHE A 239 -7.18 -8.28 -21.02
N SER A 240 -7.69 -9.25 -21.77
CA SER A 240 -9.09 -9.29 -22.20
C SER A 240 -10.03 -9.54 -21.01
N GLU A 241 -9.72 -10.52 -20.17
CA GLU A 241 -10.48 -10.85 -18.96
C GLU A 241 -10.41 -9.71 -17.93
N CYS A 242 -9.25 -9.04 -17.85
CA CYS A 242 -9.11 -7.81 -17.07
C CYS A 242 -10.03 -6.70 -17.61
N ALA A 243 -10.07 -6.48 -18.93
CA ALA A 243 -10.91 -5.46 -19.55
C ALA A 243 -12.40 -5.71 -19.29
N GLU A 244 -12.86 -6.96 -19.40
CA GLU A 244 -14.25 -7.35 -19.11
C GLU A 244 -14.62 -7.02 -17.65
N LEU A 245 -13.80 -7.43 -16.68
CA LEU A 245 -14.04 -7.10 -15.26
C LEU A 245 -14.04 -5.59 -15.02
N CYS A 246 -13.13 -4.84 -15.65
CA CYS A 246 -13.10 -3.39 -15.50
C CYS A 246 -14.36 -2.73 -16.07
N GLN A 247 -14.83 -3.20 -17.23
CA GLN A 247 -16.06 -2.72 -17.85
C GLN A 247 -17.28 -3.05 -16.97
N ASP A 248 -17.38 -4.26 -16.44
CA ASP A 248 -18.45 -4.67 -15.52
C ASP A 248 -18.49 -3.83 -14.23
N ILE A 249 -17.32 -3.49 -13.67
CA ILE A 249 -17.23 -2.58 -12.52
C ILE A 249 -17.74 -1.19 -12.88
N ILE A 250 -17.34 -0.64 -14.04
CA ILE A 250 -17.77 0.68 -14.53
C ILE A 250 -19.28 0.70 -14.81
N ASP A 251 -19.83 -0.40 -15.33
CA ASP A 251 -21.25 -0.55 -15.66
C ASP A 251 -22.13 -0.85 -14.43
N GLY A 252 -21.52 -0.94 -13.24
CA GLY A 252 -22.21 -1.09 -11.98
C GLY A 252 -22.66 -2.52 -11.66
N VAL A 253 -22.13 -3.53 -12.37
CA VAL A 253 -22.43 -4.95 -12.12
C VAL A 253 -22.12 -5.33 -10.67
N TYR A 254 -21.04 -4.79 -10.10
CA TYR A 254 -20.55 -5.11 -8.76
C TYR A 254 -20.84 -4.05 -7.68
N GLY A 255 -21.72 -3.08 -7.98
CA GLY A 255 -22.10 -2.00 -7.05
C GLY A 255 -22.01 -0.62 -7.70
N LYS A 256 -22.52 0.41 -7.02
CA LYS A 256 -22.60 1.77 -7.56
C LYS A 256 -21.36 2.61 -7.21
N TYR A 257 -20.62 3.00 -8.24
CA TYR A 257 -19.45 3.88 -8.15
C TYR A 257 -19.45 4.89 -9.30
N GLU A 258 -18.86 6.05 -9.10
CA GLU A 258 -18.71 7.10 -10.11
C GLU A 258 -17.41 7.86 -9.90
N LEU A 259 -16.78 8.33 -10.99
CA LEU A 259 -15.60 9.19 -10.89
C LEU A 259 -15.98 10.50 -10.19
N GLU A 260 -15.12 10.96 -9.29
CA GLU A 260 -15.33 12.26 -8.66
C GLU A 260 -15.12 13.40 -9.65
N GLU A 261 -15.89 14.46 -9.41
CA GLU A 261 -15.84 15.67 -10.20
C GLU A 261 -14.57 16.49 -9.95
N ASP A 262 -14.13 16.54 -8.69
CA ASP A 262 -12.94 17.24 -8.23
C ASP A 262 -11.81 16.24 -7.97
N TRP A 263 -10.58 16.59 -8.37
CA TRP A 263 -9.42 15.72 -8.21
C TRP A 263 -9.11 15.36 -6.75
N PHE A 264 -9.43 16.26 -5.81
CA PHE A 264 -9.10 16.10 -4.39
C PHE A 264 -10.20 15.38 -3.60
N ALA A 265 -11.39 15.18 -4.17
CA ALA A 265 -12.52 14.59 -3.46
C ALA A 265 -12.24 13.17 -2.91
N PRO A 266 -11.55 12.26 -3.64
CA PRO A 266 -11.15 10.96 -3.10
C PRO A 266 -10.14 11.04 -1.93
N PHE A 267 -9.56 12.21 -1.68
CA PHE A 267 -8.60 12.45 -0.61
C PHE A 267 -9.11 13.49 0.38
N SER A 268 -10.38 13.90 0.30
CA SER A 268 -10.95 14.91 1.18
C SER A 268 -11.11 14.40 2.62
N PHE A 269 -11.43 15.30 3.54
CA PHE A 269 -11.70 14.97 4.96
C PHE A 269 -13.00 14.21 5.19
N ASP A 270 -13.82 14.06 4.15
CA ASP A 270 -15.06 13.28 4.11
C ASP A 270 -14.98 12.23 3.00
N ASN A 271 -13.78 11.78 2.64
CA ASN A 271 -13.58 10.87 1.51
C ASN A 271 -14.19 9.47 1.74
N ASN A 272 -14.53 9.11 2.98
CA ASN A 272 -15.34 7.93 3.24
C ASN A 272 -16.69 7.99 2.50
N LEU A 273 -17.21 9.17 2.17
CA LEU A 273 -18.42 9.37 1.36
C LEU A 273 -18.14 9.49 -0.15
N SER A 274 -16.90 9.27 -0.59
CA SER A 274 -16.54 9.39 -2.00
C SER A 274 -17.30 8.37 -2.86
N LYS A 275 -17.75 8.83 -4.02
CA LYS A 275 -18.40 8.00 -5.05
C LYS A 275 -17.39 7.13 -5.80
N GLU A 276 -16.10 7.49 -5.74
CA GLU A 276 -15.02 6.88 -6.52
C GLU A 276 -14.25 5.81 -5.74
N ILE A 277 -14.14 5.92 -4.42
CA ILE A 277 -13.40 4.95 -3.61
C ILE A 277 -14.15 3.62 -3.63
N ILE A 278 -13.44 2.57 -4.08
CA ILE A 278 -13.92 1.19 -4.07
C ILE A 278 -13.51 0.50 -2.77
N TRP A 279 -12.27 0.76 -2.30
CA TRP A 279 -11.76 0.23 -1.05
C TRP A 279 -10.79 1.22 -0.40
N SER A 280 -10.95 1.47 0.90
CA SER A 280 -10.06 2.32 1.68
C SER A 280 -9.68 1.66 3.00
N VAL A 281 -8.52 2.05 3.54
CA VAL A 281 -8.22 1.83 4.96
C VAL A 281 -8.89 2.97 5.74
N PRO A 282 -9.87 2.66 6.61
CA PRO A 282 -10.57 3.69 7.37
C PRO A 282 -9.63 4.43 8.32
N SER A 283 -9.75 5.75 8.35
CA SER A 283 -9.00 6.61 9.24
C SER A 283 -9.93 7.62 9.91
N GLU A 284 -9.81 7.75 11.23
CA GLU A 284 -10.54 8.74 12.01
C GLU A 284 -9.71 9.16 13.22
N ALA A 285 -9.65 10.48 13.46
CA ALA A 285 -8.94 11.05 14.59
C ALA A 285 -9.43 10.46 15.93
N ASN A 286 -8.50 10.12 16.81
CA ASN A 286 -8.77 9.49 18.12
C ASN A 286 -9.44 8.10 18.06
N LYS A 287 -9.47 7.43 16.89
CA LYS A 287 -9.92 6.03 16.76
C LYS A 287 -8.88 5.17 16.08
N ASN A 288 -8.67 5.37 14.79
CA ASN A 288 -7.69 4.63 13.99
C ASN A 288 -7.05 5.60 13.01
N GLU A 289 -5.75 5.87 13.12
CA GLU A 289 -5.14 7.01 12.44
C GLU A 289 -4.13 6.55 11.39
N PHE A 290 -4.38 6.86 10.12
CA PHE A 290 -3.39 6.75 9.05
C PHE A 290 -2.39 7.91 9.13
N ASN A 291 -1.46 7.86 10.09
CA ASN A 291 -0.60 9.01 10.42
C ASN A 291 0.87 8.88 9.95
N TRP A 292 1.32 7.67 9.58
CA TRP A 292 2.73 7.42 9.24
C TRP A 292 3.18 8.22 8.01
N TRP A 293 2.28 8.34 7.03
CA TRP A 293 2.51 9.00 5.75
C TRP A 293 3.02 10.44 5.90
N TYR A 294 2.28 11.26 6.63
CA TYR A 294 2.60 12.67 6.85
C TYR A 294 3.91 12.86 7.60
N LYS A 295 4.13 12.01 8.61
CA LYS A 295 5.37 12.03 9.38
C LYS A 295 6.55 11.69 8.48
N HIS A 296 6.38 10.75 7.55
CA HIS A 296 7.46 10.29 6.70
C HIS A 296 7.94 11.35 5.70
N PHE A 297 7.03 12.05 5.02
CA PHE A 297 7.39 13.03 3.99
C PHE A 297 7.67 14.44 4.53
N GLY A 298 7.12 14.81 5.70
CA GLY A 298 7.28 16.15 6.28
C GLY A 298 8.67 16.38 6.86
N HIS A 299 9.19 17.60 6.74
CA HIS A 299 10.38 18.05 7.48
C HIS A 299 10.05 18.22 8.98
N TYR A 300 11.09 18.25 9.82
CA TYR A 300 10.95 18.41 11.28
C TYR A 300 10.10 19.61 11.69
N GLN A 301 10.13 20.70 10.92
CA GLN A 301 9.37 21.93 11.16
C GLN A 301 8.22 22.15 10.19
N THR A 302 7.83 21.18 9.35
CA THR A 302 6.68 21.30 8.44
C THR A 302 5.39 21.66 9.17
N TRP A 303 5.25 21.31 10.45
CA TRP A 303 4.12 21.72 11.28
C TRP A 303 3.93 23.24 11.37
N ILE A 304 4.99 24.04 11.26
CA ILE A 304 4.89 25.51 11.26
C ILE A 304 4.19 25.97 9.98
N TYR A 305 4.61 25.43 8.83
CA TYR A 305 3.96 25.70 7.54
C TYR A 305 2.50 25.23 7.54
N LEU A 306 2.18 24.11 8.18
CA LEU A 306 0.80 23.61 8.26
C LEU A 306 -0.04 24.28 9.36
N ASP A 307 0.58 25.09 10.24
CA ASP A 307 -0.02 25.57 11.49
C ASP A 307 -0.61 24.42 12.33
N LEU A 308 0.21 23.42 12.62
CA LEU A 308 -0.11 22.25 13.45
C LEU A 308 0.92 22.08 14.59
N GLU A 309 0.93 20.96 15.29
CA GLU A 309 1.88 20.66 16.38
C GLU A 309 2.66 19.34 16.18
N VAL A 310 2.49 18.66 15.04
CA VAL A 310 3.07 17.34 14.77
C VAL A 310 4.26 17.45 13.83
N THR A 311 5.43 17.08 14.33
CA THR A 311 6.69 17.08 13.58
C THR A 311 6.74 15.97 12.53
N GLY A 312 7.40 16.23 11.39
CA GLY A 312 7.80 15.20 10.45
C GLY A 312 9.20 14.63 10.74
N ASN A 313 9.57 13.59 10.00
CA ASN A 313 10.81 12.83 10.15
C ASN A 313 11.87 13.19 9.09
N ASN A 314 11.54 14.13 8.19
CA ASN A 314 12.37 14.56 7.08
C ASN A 314 12.81 13.38 6.19
N GLY A 315 11.90 12.44 5.90
CA GLY A 315 12.21 11.20 5.20
C GLY A 315 12.16 11.32 3.69
N GLY A 316 11.20 10.60 3.09
CA GLY A 316 11.11 10.39 1.64
C GLY A 316 10.80 11.66 0.85
N CYS A 317 11.14 11.65 -0.44
CA CYS A 317 10.80 12.71 -1.39
C CYS A 317 10.64 12.14 -2.80
N MET A 318 10.23 12.97 -3.75
CA MET A 318 10.29 12.65 -5.17
C MET A 318 11.74 12.59 -5.64
N GLN A 319 12.01 11.73 -6.62
CA GLN A 319 13.27 11.77 -7.35
C GLN A 319 13.38 13.10 -8.11
N PRO A 320 14.58 13.69 -8.23
CA PRO A 320 14.75 15.02 -8.76
C PRO A 320 14.52 15.04 -10.27
N SER A 321 13.90 16.12 -10.76
CA SER A 321 13.89 16.42 -12.19
C SER A 321 15.04 17.35 -12.61
N LEU A 322 15.74 17.97 -11.64
CA LEU A 322 16.82 18.92 -11.86
C LEU A 322 18.16 18.41 -11.31
N LYS A 323 19.22 18.68 -12.07
CA LYS A 323 20.63 18.53 -11.66
C LYS A 323 20.99 19.56 -10.58
N PRO A 324 22.10 19.39 -9.85
CA PRO A 324 22.56 20.37 -8.86
C PRO A 324 22.67 21.81 -9.42
N ASN A 325 23.10 21.95 -10.68
CA ASN A 325 23.20 23.23 -11.37
C ASN A 325 21.86 23.82 -11.89
N GLY A 326 20.73 23.15 -11.60
CA GLY A 326 19.39 23.59 -11.98
C GLY A 326 18.96 23.24 -13.41
N GLN A 327 19.82 22.63 -14.21
CA GLN A 327 19.43 22.10 -15.52
C GLN A 327 18.53 20.88 -15.37
N ARG A 328 17.58 20.70 -16.30
CA ARG A 328 16.74 19.49 -16.32
C ARG A 328 17.57 18.26 -16.68
N TYR A 329 17.31 17.15 -16.01
CA TYR A 329 17.71 15.85 -16.52
C TYR A 329 16.98 15.56 -17.84
N THR A 330 17.72 15.03 -18.81
CA THR A 330 17.28 14.67 -20.16
C THR A 330 17.30 13.17 -20.35
N ASP A 331 16.65 12.64 -21.39
CA ASP A 331 16.69 11.20 -21.68
C ASP A 331 18.13 10.70 -21.87
N SER A 332 19.01 11.51 -22.47
CA SER A 332 20.43 11.17 -22.62
C SER A 332 21.17 11.00 -21.29
N ASP A 333 20.77 11.72 -20.24
CA ASP A 333 21.36 11.55 -18.91
C ASP A 333 21.05 10.15 -18.34
N PHE A 334 19.95 9.52 -18.77
CA PHE A 334 19.53 8.18 -18.34
C PHE A 334 19.66 7.15 -19.50
N GLY A 335 20.62 7.35 -20.41
CA GLY A 335 20.91 6.39 -21.48
C GLY A 335 19.77 6.17 -22.48
N GLY A 336 18.89 7.16 -22.65
CA GLY A 336 17.72 7.12 -23.53
C GLY A 336 16.40 6.79 -22.83
N SER A 337 16.43 6.41 -21.55
CA SER A 337 15.23 6.17 -20.75
C SER A 337 14.41 7.45 -20.56
N ARG A 338 13.09 7.34 -20.72
CA ARG A 338 12.10 8.41 -20.49
C ARG A 338 11.45 8.37 -19.09
N LEU A 339 11.89 7.46 -18.22
CA LEU A 339 11.36 7.27 -16.85
C LEU A 339 11.84 8.33 -15.84
N GLY A 340 11.18 8.43 -14.70
CA GLY A 340 11.53 9.38 -13.64
C GLY A 340 11.27 10.83 -14.02
N ARG A 341 12.01 11.75 -13.38
CA ARG A 341 11.72 13.21 -13.40
C ARG A 341 10.26 13.53 -13.07
N PRO A 342 9.68 12.89 -12.04
CA PRO A 342 8.24 12.82 -11.84
C PRO A 342 7.59 14.20 -11.67
N PHE A 343 8.24 15.16 -11.00
CA PHE A 343 7.68 16.50 -10.84
C PHE A 343 7.58 17.27 -12.18
N ALA A 344 8.55 17.08 -13.07
CA ALA A 344 8.54 17.70 -14.39
C ALA A 344 7.44 17.16 -15.33
N LYS A 345 6.92 15.96 -15.07
CA LYS A 345 5.87 15.33 -15.87
C LYS A 345 4.48 15.93 -15.63
N PHE A 346 4.25 16.56 -14.48
CA PHE A 346 3.03 17.34 -14.27
C PHE A 346 3.06 18.59 -15.15
N HIS A 347 1.98 18.82 -15.89
CA HIS A 347 1.83 20.06 -16.65
C HIS A 347 1.69 21.26 -15.69
N GLU A 348 2.21 22.45 -16.06
CA GLU A 348 2.20 23.64 -15.18
C GLU A 348 0.79 24.12 -14.77
N LYS A 349 -0.22 23.80 -15.59
CA LYS A 349 -1.64 24.10 -15.32
C LYS A 349 -2.36 23.00 -14.52
N ASP A 350 -1.72 21.88 -14.22
CA ASP A 350 -2.30 20.84 -13.39
C ASP A 350 -2.52 21.38 -11.97
N LEU A 351 -3.76 21.34 -11.50
CA LEU A 351 -4.17 21.88 -10.19
C LEU A 351 -3.44 21.20 -9.03
N ARG A 352 -2.97 19.95 -9.23
CA ARG A 352 -2.20 19.19 -8.24
C ARG A 352 -0.77 19.70 -8.11
N LYS A 353 -0.18 20.26 -9.17
CA LYS A 353 1.21 20.74 -9.20
C LYS A 353 1.47 21.97 -8.30
N ARG A 354 0.42 22.56 -7.73
CA ARG A 354 0.53 23.72 -6.85
C ARG A 354 1.12 23.33 -5.48
N PRO A 355 1.75 24.27 -4.76
CA PRO A 355 2.11 24.08 -3.36
C PRO A 355 0.88 23.74 -2.52
N TYR A 356 1.02 22.80 -1.59
CA TYR A 356 -0.03 22.42 -0.68
C TYR A 356 -0.41 23.61 0.23
N LEU A 357 -1.69 23.97 0.29
CA LEU A 357 -2.20 24.96 1.23
C LEU A 357 -3.62 24.60 1.68
N TYR A 358 -3.78 24.38 2.99
CA TYR A 358 -5.10 24.25 3.60
C TYR A 358 -5.76 25.62 3.75
N LYS A 359 -6.97 25.78 3.19
CA LYS A 359 -7.73 27.04 3.14
C LYS A 359 -8.81 27.14 4.23
N GLY A 360 -8.94 26.14 5.10
CA GLY A 360 -10.03 26.04 6.06
C GLY A 360 -11.27 25.33 5.50
N ASN A 361 -12.16 24.90 6.39
CA ASN A 361 -13.45 24.29 6.03
C ASN A 361 -13.29 23.09 5.08
N LYS A 362 -12.33 22.20 5.37
CA LYS A 362 -12.01 20.99 4.60
C LYS A 362 -11.50 21.24 3.17
N LYS A 363 -11.22 22.48 2.79
CA LYS A 363 -10.71 22.83 1.46
C LYS A 363 -9.21 23.05 1.48
N TYR A 364 -8.53 22.59 0.44
CA TYR A 364 -7.11 22.80 0.22
C TYR A 364 -6.80 22.94 -1.27
N GLU A 365 -5.59 23.38 -1.57
CA GLU A 365 -5.04 23.37 -2.93
C GLU A 365 -3.67 22.69 -2.93
N GLY A 366 -3.27 22.19 -4.10
CA GLY A 366 -1.95 21.61 -4.31
C GLY A 366 -1.75 20.24 -3.66
N MET A 367 -0.75 19.51 -4.16
CA MET A 367 -0.39 18.16 -3.73
C MET A 367 1.08 18.08 -3.29
N PHE A 368 1.81 19.20 -3.22
CA PHE A 368 3.26 19.17 -2.99
C PHE A 368 3.70 20.14 -1.91
N LEU A 369 4.58 19.70 -1.00
CA LEU A 369 5.43 20.63 -0.26
C LEU A 369 6.64 20.96 -1.13
N MET A 370 6.67 22.20 -1.61
CA MET A 370 7.67 22.71 -2.56
C MET A 370 7.87 24.21 -2.34
N GLY A 371 9.04 24.72 -2.72
CA GLY A 371 9.38 26.13 -2.59
C GLY A 371 9.51 26.58 -1.13
N GLU A 372 9.52 27.89 -0.90
CA GLU A 372 9.69 28.48 0.43
C GLU A 372 8.58 28.04 1.38
N GLN A 373 8.96 27.51 2.54
CA GLN A 373 8.02 26.99 3.54
C GLN A 373 7.60 28.10 4.51
N THR A 374 7.07 29.19 3.96
CA THR A 374 6.36 30.25 4.69
C THR A 374 4.87 30.08 4.45
N ASN A 375 4.10 29.86 5.52
CA ASN A 375 2.65 29.73 5.41
C ASN A 375 2.06 31.08 4.94
N PRO A 376 1.38 31.14 3.78
CA PRO A 376 0.87 32.40 3.22
C PRO A 376 -0.30 33.01 4.00
N ILE A 377 -0.96 32.24 4.86
CA ILE A 377 -2.08 32.69 5.70
C ILE A 377 -1.56 33.22 7.05
N THR A 378 -0.62 32.52 7.70
CA THR A 378 -0.14 32.88 9.05
C THR A 378 1.13 33.73 9.03
N GLY A 379 1.86 33.76 7.92
CA GLY A 379 3.16 34.43 7.79
C GLY A 379 4.31 33.76 8.55
N LYS A 380 4.09 32.58 9.14
CA LYS A 380 5.12 31.83 9.87
C LYS A 380 5.91 30.94 8.93
N SER A 381 7.21 30.82 9.17
CA SER A 381 8.12 30.04 8.33
C SER A 381 8.73 28.84 9.06
N SER A 382 8.74 27.70 8.40
CA SER A 382 9.54 26.54 8.80
C SER A 382 11.03 26.84 8.60
N LYS A 383 11.86 26.47 9.57
CA LYS A 383 13.31 26.71 9.54
C LYS A 383 14.11 25.42 9.62
N GLY A 384 15.31 25.45 9.05
CA GLY A 384 16.23 24.33 9.08
C GLY A 384 16.82 24.13 10.48
N GLY A 385 17.14 22.87 10.79
CA GLY A 385 17.78 22.49 12.05
C GLY A 385 19.25 22.13 11.89
N ARG A 386 19.70 21.86 10.67
CA ARG A 386 21.03 21.29 10.34
C ARG A 386 21.78 22.18 9.36
N GLU A 387 21.82 21.81 8.07
CA GLU A 387 22.57 22.54 7.05
C GLU A 387 21.99 23.94 6.81
N TYR A 388 20.69 24.11 7.10
CA TYR A 388 19.94 25.36 6.98
C TYR A 388 19.55 25.94 8.35
N LYS A 389 20.39 25.74 9.37
CA LYS A 389 20.07 26.13 10.76
C LYS A 389 19.59 27.59 10.88
N ASN A 390 18.36 27.77 11.38
CA ASN A 390 17.67 29.05 11.54
C ASN A 390 17.30 29.80 10.24
N GLU A 391 17.66 29.27 9.07
CA GLU A 391 17.25 29.77 7.77
C GLU A 391 15.86 29.22 7.42
N VAL A 392 15.09 29.98 6.64
CA VAL A 392 13.81 29.49 6.10
C VAL A 392 14.11 28.40 5.08
N ILE A 393 13.47 27.24 5.23
CA ILE A 393 13.66 26.13 4.29
C ILE A 393 12.83 26.37 3.03
N SER A 394 13.40 26.00 1.89
CA SER A 394 12.73 26.00 0.60
C SER A 394 12.96 24.66 -0.08
N PHE A 395 11.92 23.83 -0.24
CA PHE A 395 12.07 22.53 -0.88
C PHE A 395 12.29 22.69 -2.37
N VAL A 396 13.28 21.98 -2.90
CA VAL A 396 13.73 22.10 -4.30
C VAL A 396 13.66 20.76 -5.04
N ASP A 397 13.58 20.80 -6.37
CA ASP A 397 13.52 19.63 -7.25
C ASP A 397 14.92 19.03 -7.55
N GLN A 398 15.86 19.27 -6.65
CA GLN A 398 17.24 18.78 -6.68
C GLN A 398 17.48 17.89 -5.47
N ILE A 399 18.32 16.88 -5.65
CA ILE A 399 18.93 16.12 -4.56
C ILE A 399 20.45 16.29 -4.69
N THR A 400 21.03 16.93 -3.67
CA THR A 400 22.43 17.35 -3.63
C THR A 400 22.77 17.94 -2.25
N VAL A 401 24.05 18.26 -2.02
CA VAL A 401 24.59 18.89 -0.80
C VAL A 401 25.00 20.35 -1.03
N MET A 402 24.01 21.19 -1.35
CA MET A 402 24.23 22.57 -1.82
C MET A 402 24.98 23.44 -0.81
N LYS A 403 24.82 23.22 0.50
CA LYS A 403 25.53 23.98 1.54
C LYS A 403 27.03 23.67 1.60
N GLN A 404 27.49 22.63 0.90
CA GLN A 404 28.92 22.29 0.79
C GLN A 404 29.59 22.91 -0.45
N LEU A 405 28.85 23.62 -1.31
CA LEU A 405 29.38 24.31 -2.48
C LEU A 405 30.43 25.37 -2.10
N GLY A 406 31.53 25.42 -2.85
CA GLY A 406 32.66 26.32 -2.61
C GLY A 406 33.63 25.81 -1.53
N GLY A 407 33.36 24.63 -0.96
CA GLY A 407 34.29 23.94 -0.07
C GLY A 407 35.40 23.20 -0.82
N GLU A 408 36.36 22.64 -0.07
CA GLU A 408 37.48 21.88 -0.65
C GLU A 408 37.01 20.67 -1.48
N LYS A 409 35.96 19.99 -1.03
CA LYS A 409 35.41 18.81 -1.70
C LYS A 409 34.60 19.14 -2.96
N TYR A 410 33.87 20.25 -2.94
CA TYR A 410 32.98 20.67 -4.04
C TYR A 410 33.20 22.15 -4.38
N PRO A 411 34.29 22.51 -5.07
CA PRO A 411 34.60 23.90 -5.38
C PRO A 411 33.57 24.58 -6.28
N THR A 412 32.96 23.82 -7.20
CA THR A 412 31.97 24.30 -8.18
C THR A 412 30.67 23.48 -8.13
N VAL A 413 29.62 24.00 -8.76
CA VAL A 413 28.30 23.36 -8.76
C VAL A 413 28.28 22.03 -9.51
N ASP A 414 29.17 21.87 -10.50
CA ASP A 414 29.28 20.62 -11.27
C ASP A 414 30.05 19.54 -10.49
N ASP A 415 30.75 19.91 -9.41
CA ASP A 415 31.38 18.95 -8.49
C ASP A 415 30.39 18.35 -7.49
N LEU A 416 29.21 18.97 -7.31
CA LEU A 416 28.22 18.54 -6.34
C LEU A 416 27.60 17.18 -6.74
N PRO A 417 27.44 16.24 -5.81
CA PRO A 417 26.82 14.97 -6.11
C PRO A 417 25.31 15.12 -6.29
N SER A 418 24.70 14.15 -6.98
CA SER A 418 23.26 13.96 -7.03
C SER A 418 22.96 12.46 -6.97
N THR A 419 22.93 11.92 -5.75
CA THR A 419 22.78 10.49 -5.49
C THR A 419 21.78 10.26 -4.35
N ILE A 420 21.32 9.01 -4.19
CA ILE A 420 20.51 8.56 -3.05
C ILE A 420 21.26 8.71 -1.71
N ALA A 421 22.59 8.85 -1.74
CA ALA A 421 23.41 9.00 -0.55
C ALA A 421 23.61 10.47 -0.12
N ASP A 422 23.27 11.44 -0.97
CA ASP A 422 23.67 12.85 -0.79
C ASP A 422 22.47 13.83 -0.82
N ALA A 423 21.70 13.89 0.27
CA ALA A 423 20.61 14.86 0.43
C ALA A 423 20.77 15.76 1.67
N GLU A 424 20.23 16.97 1.58
CA GLU A 424 20.10 17.93 2.69
C GLU A 424 18.63 18.08 3.11
N GLU A 425 18.34 18.86 4.16
CA GLU A 425 16.96 19.10 4.63
C GLU A 425 15.98 19.54 3.52
N VAL A 426 16.47 20.32 2.55
CA VAL A 426 15.67 20.92 1.48
C VAL A 426 15.53 20.06 0.21
N SER A 427 16.30 18.98 0.11
CA SER A 427 16.40 18.20 -1.12
C SER A 427 15.11 17.42 -1.42
N GLY A 428 14.65 17.52 -2.67
CA GLY A 428 13.49 16.82 -3.20
C GLY A 428 12.15 17.43 -2.77
N ILE A 429 11.22 17.48 -3.73
CA ILE A 429 9.83 17.86 -3.50
C ILE A 429 9.11 16.74 -2.73
N ARG A 430 8.21 17.10 -1.80
CA ARG A 430 7.49 16.12 -0.97
C ARG A 430 6.06 15.95 -1.44
N PRO A 431 5.60 14.74 -1.75
CA PRO A 431 4.19 14.49 -2.07
C PRO A 431 3.32 14.67 -0.81
N TRP A 432 2.15 15.30 -0.98
CA TRP A 432 1.20 15.67 0.07
C TRP A 432 -0.26 15.49 -0.40
N LYS A 433 -0.56 14.28 -0.87
CA LYS A 433 -1.83 13.94 -1.53
C LYS A 433 -2.99 13.73 -0.59
N ILE A 434 -2.78 12.95 0.48
CA ILE A 434 -3.73 12.95 1.58
C ILE A 434 -3.50 14.27 2.35
N PRO A 435 -4.54 15.06 2.67
CA PRO A 435 -4.38 16.40 3.23
C PRO A 435 -4.19 16.42 4.74
N GLN A 436 -3.66 17.53 5.25
CA GLN A 436 -3.61 17.86 6.68
C GLN A 436 -4.29 19.20 6.92
N PRO A 437 -5.15 19.33 7.94
CA PRO A 437 -5.80 20.60 8.23
C PRO A 437 -4.81 21.55 8.90
N ASN A 438 -5.30 22.72 9.32
CA ASN A 438 -4.58 23.59 10.27
C ASN A 438 -5.13 23.42 11.69
N LYS A 439 -4.60 24.20 12.65
CA LYS A 439 -5.01 24.16 14.06
C LYS A 439 -6.51 24.42 14.28
N ALA A 440 -7.14 25.24 13.44
CA ALA A 440 -8.57 25.53 13.57
C ALA A 440 -9.44 24.28 13.34
N ASP A 441 -8.99 23.40 12.43
CA ASP A 441 -9.67 22.15 12.06
C ASP A 441 -8.89 20.91 12.53
N VAL A 442 -8.15 21.00 13.64
CA VAL A 442 -7.29 19.91 14.13
C VAL A 442 -8.07 18.62 14.46
N ALA A 443 -9.35 18.75 14.82
CA ALA A 443 -10.21 17.61 15.17
C ALA A 443 -10.43 16.62 14.02
N ILE A 444 -10.22 17.05 12.76
CA ILE A 444 -10.41 16.20 11.57
C ILE A 444 -9.07 15.75 10.94
N ARG A 445 -7.93 15.93 11.63
CA ARG A 445 -6.58 15.71 11.09
C ARG A 445 -6.37 14.37 10.40
N TYR A 446 -6.96 13.32 10.94
CA TYR A 446 -6.81 11.97 10.44
C TYR A 446 -8.12 11.38 9.93
N ASN A 447 -9.08 12.23 9.57
CA ASN A 447 -10.33 11.78 8.96
C ASN A 447 -10.20 11.34 7.49
N PRO A 448 -9.25 11.85 6.68
CA PRO A 448 -9.06 11.29 5.35
C PRO A 448 -8.63 9.82 5.45
N ASP A 449 -9.45 8.93 4.93
CA ASP A 449 -9.10 7.52 4.72
C ASP A 449 -7.93 7.41 3.73
N ASN A 450 -7.19 6.30 3.77
CA ASN A 450 -6.22 5.97 2.72
C ASN A 450 -6.90 5.16 1.61
N PRO A 451 -7.10 5.71 0.39
CA PRO A 451 -7.72 4.97 -0.72
C PRO A 451 -6.76 3.87 -1.20
N ILE A 452 -7.23 2.62 -1.21
CA ILE A 452 -6.46 1.46 -1.68
C ILE A 452 -6.84 1.12 -3.12
N ILE A 453 -8.13 1.20 -3.46
CA ILE A 453 -8.65 1.00 -4.81
C ILE A 453 -9.66 2.12 -5.10
N ARG A 454 -9.50 2.78 -6.25
CA ARG A 454 -10.42 3.81 -6.76
C ARG A 454 -10.95 3.43 -8.13
N LEU A 455 -12.10 3.96 -8.50
CA LEU A 455 -12.65 3.76 -9.84
C LEU A 455 -11.71 4.29 -10.94
N ALA A 456 -10.92 5.35 -10.68
CA ALA A 456 -9.90 5.80 -11.62
C ALA A 456 -8.91 4.70 -12.01
N GLU A 457 -8.53 3.80 -11.08
CA GLU A 457 -7.65 2.67 -11.39
C GLU A 457 -8.29 1.71 -12.39
N ILE A 458 -9.60 1.46 -12.24
CA ILE A 458 -10.37 0.62 -13.15
C ILE A 458 -10.40 1.22 -14.56
N TYR A 459 -10.58 2.55 -14.66
CA TYR A 459 -10.50 3.26 -15.94
C TYR A 459 -9.12 3.15 -16.59
N TYR A 460 -8.04 3.23 -15.81
CA TYR A 460 -6.68 3.13 -16.34
C TYR A 460 -6.29 1.69 -16.72
N MET A 461 -6.72 0.68 -15.94
CA MET A 461 -6.55 -0.73 -16.31
C MET A 461 -7.27 -1.01 -17.63
N LEU A 462 -8.54 -0.58 -17.75
CA LEU A 462 -9.30 -0.72 -19.00
C LEU A 462 -8.64 0.02 -20.15
N ALA A 463 -8.18 1.26 -19.93
CA ALA A 463 -7.49 2.04 -20.97
C ALA A 463 -6.23 1.32 -21.46
N GLU A 464 -5.44 0.74 -20.56
CA GLU A 464 -4.26 0.02 -20.95
C GLU A 464 -4.58 -1.30 -21.69
N CYS A 465 -5.53 -2.09 -21.20
CA CYS A 465 -5.98 -3.28 -21.91
C CYS A 465 -6.48 -2.92 -23.32
N THR A 466 -7.24 -1.83 -23.44
CA THR A 466 -7.76 -1.31 -24.71
C THR A 466 -6.64 -0.85 -25.64
N MET A 467 -5.61 -0.16 -25.11
CA MET A 467 -4.42 0.21 -25.86
C MET A 467 -3.67 -1.02 -26.38
N ARG A 468 -3.53 -2.07 -25.56
CA ARG A 468 -2.86 -3.33 -25.93
C ARG A 468 -3.64 -4.12 -26.99
N ALA A 469 -4.96 -4.00 -27.00
CA ALA A 469 -5.83 -4.53 -28.05
C ALA A 469 -5.75 -3.73 -29.37
N GLY A 470 -5.02 -2.62 -29.40
CA GLY A 470 -4.78 -1.80 -30.59
C GLY A 470 -5.68 -0.57 -30.72
N ASP A 471 -6.64 -0.36 -29.82
CA ASP A 471 -7.54 0.80 -29.84
C ASP A 471 -7.03 1.94 -28.94
N LYS A 472 -5.96 2.60 -29.40
CA LYS A 472 -5.38 3.75 -28.71
C LYS A 472 -6.34 4.93 -28.58
N LYS A 473 -7.29 5.08 -29.50
CA LYS A 473 -8.26 6.16 -29.47
C LYS A 473 -9.21 6.01 -28.28
N THR A 474 -9.77 4.82 -28.07
CA THR A 474 -10.63 4.56 -26.91
C THR A 474 -9.86 4.60 -25.60
N ALA A 475 -8.64 4.06 -25.58
CA ALA A 475 -7.75 4.19 -24.43
C ALA A 475 -7.51 5.66 -24.02
N ALA A 476 -7.23 6.53 -24.99
CA ALA A 476 -7.05 7.96 -24.74
C ALA A 476 -8.33 8.62 -24.18
N MET A 477 -9.52 8.25 -24.66
CA MET A 477 -10.79 8.76 -24.13
C MET A 477 -11.00 8.37 -22.67
N LEU A 478 -10.69 7.12 -22.30
CA LEU A 478 -10.80 6.62 -20.93
C LEU A 478 -9.88 7.39 -19.97
N ILE A 479 -8.62 7.58 -20.35
CA ILE A 479 -7.65 8.34 -19.56
C ILE A 479 -8.10 9.81 -19.41
N ASN A 480 -8.49 10.45 -20.51
CA ASN A 480 -8.92 11.85 -20.50
C ASN A 480 -10.17 12.09 -19.66
N LYS A 481 -11.05 11.09 -19.51
CA LYS A 481 -12.23 11.18 -18.62
C LYS A 481 -11.82 11.41 -17.16
N VAL A 482 -10.72 10.79 -16.73
CA VAL A 482 -10.15 11.03 -15.40
C VAL A 482 -9.35 12.34 -15.37
N ARG A 483 -8.46 12.56 -16.35
CA ARG A 483 -7.55 13.72 -16.36
C ARG A 483 -8.26 15.07 -16.34
N ALA A 484 -9.44 15.17 -16.96
CA ALA A 484 -10.17 16.42 -17.11
C ALA A 484 -10.36 17.16 -15.76
N ARG A 485 -10.60 16.46 -14.65
CA ARG A 485 -10.79 17.08 -13.32
C ARG A 485 -9.55 17.75 -12.74
N ASN A 486 -8.37 17.46 -13.28
CA ASN A 486 -7.10 17.95 -12.78
C ASN A 486 -6.76 19.35 -13.33
N PHE A 487 -7.63 19.92 -14.18
CA PHE A 487 -7.40 21.21 -14.85
C PHE A 487 -8.59 22.16 -14.67
N GLU A 488 -8.29 23.45 -14.63
CA GLU A 488 -9.30 24.49 -14.54
C GLU A 488 -10.27 24.44 -15.73
N ASN A 489 -11.57 24.60 -15.46
CA ASN A 489 -12.66 24.44 -16.45
C ASN A 489 -12.67 23.09 -17.17
N ARG A 490 -11.96 22.08 -16.65
CA ARG A 490 -11.77 20.76 -17.27
C ARG A 490 -11.10 20.78 -18.64
N ILE A 491 -10.25 21.78 -18.89
CA ILE A 491 -9.52 21.95 -20.14
C ILE A 491 -8.08 21.46 -19.94
N ASP A 492 -7.80 20.23 -20.35
CA ASP A 492 -6.45 19.67 -20.37
C ASP A 492 -5.64 20.31 -21.52
N PRO A 493 -4.53 21.02 -21.23
CA PRO A 493 -3.67 21.61 -22.24
C PRO A 493 -2.77 20.60 -22.98
N ASP A 494 -2.61 19.39 -22.45
CA ASP A 494 -1.85 18.30 -23.07
C ASP A 494 -2.61 16.97 -22.94
N PRO A 495 -3.76 16.85 -23.64
CA PRO A 495 -4.60 15.67 -23.56
C PRO A 495 -3.91 14.45 -24.18
N VAL A 496 -4.27 13.27 -23.69
CA VAL A 496 -3.87 12.02 -24.33
C VAL A 496 -4.60 11.90 -25.66
N THR A 497 -3.86 11.50 -26.70
CA THR A 497 -4.37 11.30 -28.06
C THR A 497 -3.88 9.97 -28.59
N GLU A 498 -4.52 9.46 -29.63
CA GLU A 498 -4.05 8.26 -30.33
C GLU A 498 -2.58 8.37 -30.78
N SER A 499 -2.16 9.57 -31.20
CA SER A 499 -0.80 9.83 -31.70
C SER A 499 0.28 9.94 -30.62
N ASN A 500 -0.07 10.32 -29.39
CA ASN A 500 0.91 10.48 -28.31
C ASN A 500 0.86 9.36 -27.25
N LEU A 501 -0.07 8.41 -27.38
CA LEU A 501 -0.20 7.29 -26.46
C LEU A 501 0.75 6.13 -26.83
N ASP A 502 1.99 6.24 -26.37
CA ASP A 502 2.98 5.17 -26.35
C ASP A 502 3.15 4.58 -24.94
N GLU A 503 4.06 3.59 -24.80
CA GLU A 503 4.31 2.91 -23.51
C GLU A 503 4.77 3.87 -22.41
N TYR A 504 5.59 4.86 -22.75
CA TYR A 504 6.10 5.83 -21.77
C TYR A 504 5.02 6.85 -21.40
N ARG A 505 4.17 7.26 -22.35
CA ARG A 505 3.02 8.10 -22.02
C ARG A 505 2.06 7.36 -21.10
N MET A 506 1.75 6.10 -21.36
CA MET A 506 0.92 5.30 -20.45
C MET A 506 1.56 5.18 -19.05
N LEU A 507 2.85 4.92 -18.97
CA LEU A 507 3.58 4.88 -17.69
C LEU A 507 3.60 6.24 -16.98
N ASP A 508 3.70 7.35 -17.72
CA ASP A 508 3.59 8.71 -17.17
C ASP A 508 2.19 8.96 -16.62
N GLU A 509 1.13 8.51 -17.32
CA GLU A 509 -0.25 8.64 -16.87
C GLU A 509 -0.51 7.86 -15.57
N TRP A 510 -0.05 6.59 -15.49
CA TRP A 510 -0.11 5.81 -14.25
C TRP A 510 0.62 6.50 -13.10
N MET A 511 1.81 7.05 -13.36
CA MET A 511 2.57 7.77 -12.33
C MET A 511 1.85 9.04 -11.89
N ILE A 512 1.37 9.86 -12.81
CA ILE A 512 0.76 11.16 -12.50
C ILE A 512 -0.52 10.99 -11.67
N GLU A 513 -1.39 10.06 -12.04
CA GLU A 513 -2.67 9.87 -11.36
C GLU A 513 -2.53 9.18 -9.99
N PHE A 514 -1.60 8.24 -9.85
CA PHE A 514 -1.46 7.40 -8.65
C PHE A 514 -0.20 7.71 -7.84
N LEU A 515 0.49 8.82 -8.13
CA LEU A 515 1.66 9.26 -7.36
C LEU A 515 1.32 9.27 -5.87
N ALA A 516 2.12 8.53 -5.10
CA ALA A 516 2.12 8.55 -3.65
C ALA A 516 0.71 8.31 -3.06
N GLU A 517 0.14 7.15 -3.38
CA GLU A 517 -1.21 6.75 -2.97
C GLU A 517 -1.29 5.28 -2.52
N GLY A 518 -2.18 4.98 -1.58
CA GLY A 518 -2.54 3.62 -1.21
C GLY A 518 -1.37 2.84 -0.63
N GLN A 519 -1.11 1.67 -1.21
CA GLN A 519 0.05 0.82 -0.88
C GLN A 519 1.24 1.00 -1.81
N GLY A 520 1.13 1.93 -2.76
CA GLY A 520 2.05 2.00 -3.88
C GLY A 520 1.79 0.90 -4.92
N ARG A 521 2.23 1.18 -6.15
CA ARG A 521 2.03 0.33 -7.33
C ARG A 521 3.13 0.44 -8.36
N ARG A 522 4.04 1.43 -8.22
CA ARG A 522 4.92 1.82 -9.32
C ARG A 522 5.83 0.69 -9.78
N ARG A 523 6.39 -0.09 -8.85
CA ARG A 523 7.18 -1.29 -9.17
C ARG A 523 6.38 -2.27 -10.03
N THR A 524 5.17 -2.64 -9.62
CA THR A 524 4.32 -3.58 -10.37
C THR A 524 4.01 -3.05 -11.78
N ASP A 525 3.73 -1.75 -11.94
CA ASP A 525 3.53 -1.15 -13.26
C ASP A 525 4.80 -1.22 -14.13
N LEU A 526 5.98 -0.91 -13.57
CA LEU A 526 7.25 -1.01 -14.29
C LEU A 526 7.60 -2.45 -14.68
N ILE A 527 7.33 -3.43 -13.83
CA ILE A 527 7.55 -4.86 -14.12
C ILE A 527 6.66 -5.31 -15.29
N ARG A 528 5.39 -4.91 -15.28
CA ARG A 528 4.42 -5.27 -16.33
C ARG A 528 4.74 -4.70 -17.70
N TRP A 529 5.44 -3.57 -17.73
CA TRP A 529 5.97 -2.96 -18.95
C TRP A 529 7.41 -3.39 -19.30
N ASP A 530 7.99 -4.33 -18.56
CA ASP A 530 9.39 -4.78 -18.69
C ASP A 530 10.39 -3.62 -18.62
N LYS A 531 10.13 -2.65 -17.73
CA LYS A 531 10.94 -1.43 -17.52
C LYS A 531 11.68 -1.40 -16.19
N PHE A 532 11.27 -2.22 -15.23
CA PHE A 532 11.83 -2.20 -13.88
C PHE A 532 13.33 -2.53 -13.83
N VAL A 533 13.80 -3.50 -14.63
CA VAL A 533 15.21 -3.94 -14.63
C VAL A 533 15.96 -3.55 -15.92
N THR A 534 15.29 -2.89 -16.86
CA THR A 534 15.81 -2.64 -18.21
C THR A 534 16.10 -1.17 -18.49
N GLU A 535 15.50 -0.26 -17.72
CA GLU A 535 15.63 1.19 -17.88
C GLU A 535 16.47 1.80 -16.77
N ASN A 536 17.16 2.90 -17.10
CA ASN A 536 17.83 3.72 -16.09
C ASN A 536 16.87 4.81 -15.59
N TRP A 537 17.11 5.29 -14.38
CA TRP A 537 16.51 6.52 -13.85
C TRP A 537 17.51 7.22 -12.93
N TRP A 538 17.05 8.23 -12.19
CA TRP A 538 17.94 9.01 -11.33
C TRP A 538 18.67 8.10 -10.34
N ASP A 539 20.00 8.13 -10.38
CA ASP A 539 20.89 7.33 -9.54
C ASP A 539 20.57 5.83 -9.54
N HIS A 540 20.06 5.29 -10.65
CA HIS A 540 19.83 3.85 -10.85
C HIS A 540 20.28 3.45 -12.25
N THR A 541 21.05 2.36 -12.34
CA THR A 541 21.41 1.74 -13.61
C THR A 541 20.67 0.42 -13.75
N ALA A 542 20.05 0.20 -14.91
CA ALA A 542 19.35 -1.02 -15.25
C ALA A 542 20.21 -2.26 -14.94
N THR A 543 19.73 -3.10 -14.03
CA THR A 543 20.44 -4.33 -13.62
C THR A 543 20.48 -5.37 -14.73
N LYS A 544 19.49 -5.37 -15.62
CA LYS A 544 19.27 -6.38 -16.68
C LYS A 544 19.11 -7.80 -16.12
N ASP A 545 18.80 -7.93 -14.84
CA ASP A 545 18.59 -9.19 -14.15
C ASP A 545 17.10 -9.37 -13.85
N LYS A 546 16.42 -10.23 -14.62
CA LYS A 546 14.99 -10.50 -14.45
C LYS A 546 14.65 -11.09 -13.08
N ASN A 547 15.63 -11.67 -12.36
CA ASN A 547 15.40 -12.18 -11.01
C ASN A 547 15.08 -11.06 -10.00
N ARG A 548 15.44 -9.81 -10.31
CA ARG A 548 15.10 -8.64 -9.49
C ARG A 548 13.63 -8.22 -9.59
N ASN A 549 12.87 -8.75 -10.55
CA ASN A 549 11.42 -8.54 -10.61
C ASN A 549 10.67 -9.19 -9.44
N ILE A 550 11.30 -10.06 -8.64
CA ILE A 550 10.74 -10.62 -7.41
C ILE A 550 11.76 -10.48 -6.28
N PHE A 551 11.28 -10.35 -5.05
CA PHE A 551 12.13 -10.22 -3.87
C PHE A 551 12.58 -11.59 -3.35
N PRO A 552 13.72 -11.65 -2.64
CA PRO A 552 14.17 -12.88 -2.01
C PRO A 552 13.19 -13.36 -0.94
N ILE A 553 13.10 -14.67 -0.77
CA ILE A 553 12.47 -15.28 0.39
C ILE A 553 13.36 -14.97 1.61
N PRO A 554 12.80 -14.43 2.71
CA PRO A 554 13.60 -14.05 3.86
C PRO A 554 14.27 -15.26 4.52
N GLU A 555 15.52 -15.11 4.96
CA GLU A 555 16.29 -16.17 5.65
C GLU A 555 15.54 -16.74 6.85
N LYS A 556 14.85 -15.88 7.62
CA LYS A 556 14.04 -16.29 8.78
C LYS A 556 12.88 -17.22 8.39
N ALA A 557 12.31 -17.04 7.20
CA ALA A 557 11.25 -17.92 6.70
C ALA A 557 11.83 -19.29 6.31
N ILE A 558 12.94 -19.31 5.55
CA ILE A 558 13.63 -20.56 5.16
C ILE A 558 14.12 -21.34 6.39
N SER A 559 14.63 -20.62 7.40
CA SER A 559 15.08 -21.24 8.66
C SER A 559 13.93 -21.85 9.46
N ALA A 560 12.71 -21.30 9.33
CA ALA A 560 11.52 -21.79 10.03
C ALA A 560 10.83 -22.94 9.29
N ASN A 561 10.95 -23.00 7.96
CA ASN A 561 10.41 -24.08 7.13
C ASN A 561 11.46 -24.46 6.06
N ASN A 562 12.14 -25.58 6.29
CA ASN A 562 13.22 -26.09 5.44
C ASN A 562 12.76 -26.63 4.07
N LEU A 563 11.45 -26.65 3.80
CA LEU A 563 10.88 -26.96 2.50
C LEU A 563 10.76 -25.72 1.59
N LEU A 564 11.04 -24.52 2.12
CA LEU A 564 11.06 -23.31 1.32
C LEU A 564 12.37 -23.22 0.52
N GLU A 565 12.22 -23.13 -0.79
CA GLU A 565 13.33 -22.86 -1.70
C GLU A 565 13.40 -21.36 -2.04
N GLN A 566 14.63 -20.85 -2.10
CA GLN A 566 14.91 -19.47 -2.47
C GLN A 566 14.47 -19.17 -3.92
N ASN A 567 14.16 -17.91 -4.20
CA ASN A 567 13.97 -17.44 -5.57
C ASN A 567 15.28 -17.50 -6.37
N PRO A 568 15.22 -17.81 -7.68
CA PRO A 568 16.40 -17.76 -8.53
C PRO A 568 17.13 -16.41 -8.40
N GLY A 569 18.46 -16.44 -8.32
CA GLY A 569 19.29 -15.24 -8.20
C GLY A 569 19.61 -14.76 -6.77
N TYR A 570 19.17 -15.46 -5.73
CA TYR A 570 19.38 -15.09 -4.33
C TYR A 570 20.02 -16.18 -3.47
#